data_AF-A0A965FPD8-F1
#
_entry.id   AF-A0A965FPD8-F1
#
_cell.length_a   1.000
_cell.length_b   1.000
_cell.length_c   1.000
_cell.angle_alpha   90.00
_cell.angle_beta   90.00
_cell.angle_gamma   90.00
#
_symmetry.space_group_name_H-M   'P 1'
#
loop_
_entity.id
_entity.type
_entity.pdbx_description
1 polymer ?
#
loop_
_entity_poly.entity_id
_entity_poly.type
_entity_poly.pdbx_seq_one_letter_code
_entity_poly.pdbx_strand_id
1 'polypeptide(L)'
;MNRWILILFSTFILSACTEESRNQMFKQADNLLGKDLRVSYVADNGNIVKTWTVRDGKVTSEKDSSGNAVGYYYFWSNETGYVQIPVMRTIIEEIKQ
;
A
#
# COMPACT_ATOMS: atom_id res chain seq x y z
N MET A 1 27.83 -22.87 27.82
CA MET A 1 26.52 -23.06 27.17
C MET A 1 26.76 -23.76 25.84
N ASN A 2 26.24 -24.98 25.66
CA ASN A 2 26.58 -25.84 24.52
C ASN A 2 26.05 -25.20 23.22
N ARG A 3 26.89 -24.96 22.19
CA ARG A 3 26.47 -24.31 20.91
C ARG A 3 25.26 -24.99 20.28
N TRP A 4 25.12 -26.29 20.49
CA TRP A 4 23.97 -27.09 20.05
C TRP A 4 22.64 -26.66 20.66
N ILE A 5 22.62 -26.25 21.93
CA ILE A 5 21.40 -25.78 22.61
C ILE A 5 20.93 -24.45 22.01
N LEU A 6 21.86 -23.55 21.66
CA LEU A 6 21.55 -22.30 20.99
C LEU A 6 20.96 -22.52 19.59
N ILE A 7 21.51 -23.48 18.84
CA ILE A 7 21.01 -23.82 17.50
C ILE A 7 19.61 -24.42 17.61
N LEU A 8 19.39 -25.41 18.48
CA LEU A 8 18.08 -26.04 18.70
C LEU A 8 17.01 -25.04 19.14
N PHE A 9 17.37 -24.13 20.04
CA PHE A 9 16.48 -23.07 20.50
C PHE A 9 16.12 -22.10 19.37
N SER A 10 17.10 -21.74 18.53
CA SER A 10 16.87 -20.90 17.35
C SER A 10 15.92 -21.55 16.34
N THR A 11 16.06 -22.85 16.08
CA THR A 11 15.19 -23.55 15.12
C THR A 11 13.75 -23.64 15.63
N PHE A 12 13.57 -23.83 16.94
CA PHE A 12 12.25 -23.91 17.57
C PHE A 12 11.48 -22.59 17.51
N ILE A 13 12.18 -21.46 17.68
CA ILE A 13 11.59 -20.12 17.55
C ILE A 13 11.13 -19.85 16.11
N LEU A 14 11.89 -20.31 15.11
CA LEU A 14 11.54 -20.11 13.70
C LEU A 14 10.30 -20.92 13.27
N SER A 15 10.05 -22.09 13.88
CA SER A 15 8.88 -22.91 13.58
C SER A 15 7.58 -22.48 14.28
N ALA A 16 7.67 -21.58 15.27
CA ALA A 16 6.51 -21.13 16.05
C ALA A 16 5.72 -19.97 15.39
N CYS A 17 6.17 -19.45 14.25
CA CYS A 17 5.45 -18.39 13.53
C CYS A 17 4.30 -18.99 12.72
N THR A 18 3.07 -18.73 13.16
CA THR A 18 1.87 -19.16 12.42
C THR A 18 1.74 -18.40 11.10
N GLU A 19 0.99 -18.96 10.15
CA GLU A 19 0.72 -18.26 8.88
C GLU A 19 -0.02 -16.94 9.09
N GLU A 20 -0.90 -16.86 10.10
CA GLU A 20 -1.62 -15.65 10.45
C GLU A 20 -0.68 -14.56 10.98
N SER A 21 0.18 -14.90 11.95
CA SER A 21 1.18 -13.98 12.49
C SER A 21 2.13 -13.48 11.41
N ARG A 22 2.57 -14.37 10.52
CA ARG A 22 3.40 -14.01 9.35
C ARG A 22 2.69 -13.02 8.44
N ASN A 23 1.42 -13.25 8.11
CA ASN A 23 0.64 -12.34 7.27
C ASN A 23 0.41 -10.97 7.92
N GLN A 24 0.17 -10.93 9.24
CA GLN A 24 0.04 -9.67 9.97
C GLN A 24 1.35 -8.87 9.94
N MET A 25 2.48 -9.54 10.16
CA MET A 25 3.81 -8.92 10.09
C MET A 25 4.09 -8.31 8.71
N PHE A 26 3.79 -9.04 7.63
CA PHE A 26 3.99 -8.51 6.27
C PHE A 26 3.09 -7.31 5.97
N LYS A 27 1.82 -7.31 6.42
CA LYS A 27 0.94 -6.14 6.27
C LYS A 27 1.46 -4.92 7.01
N GLN A 28 2.03 -5.09 8.20
CA GLN A 28 2.62 -4.00 8.97
C GLN A 28 3.90 -3.47 8.33
N ALA A 29 4.76 -4.37 7.83
CA ALA A 29 5.96 -3.98 7.10
C ALA A 29 5.61 -3.21 5.81
N ASP A 30 4.61 -3.67 5.06
CA ASP A 30 4.11 -2.99 3.86
C ASP A 30 3.54 -1.60 4.19
N ASN A 31 2.78 -1.47 5.28
CA ASN A 31 2.32 -0.16 5.74
C ASN A 31 3.49 0.78 6.06
N LEU A 32 4.47 0.29 6.84
CA LEU A 32 5.58 1.10 7.30
C LEU A 32 6.53 1.53 6.18
N LEU A 33 6.76 0.63 5.21
CA LEU A 33 7.69 0.85 4.09
C LEU A 33 7.00 1.47 2.87
N GLY A 34 5.67 1.50 2.88
CA GLY A 34 4.85 2.12 1.86
C GLY A 34 5.19 3.59 1.70
N LYS A 35 5.33 4.03 0.44
CA LYS A 35 5.64 5.42 0.13
C LYS A 35 4.37 6.25 0.16
N ASP A 36 4.44 7.45 0.72
CA ASP A 36 3.33 8.38 0.66
C ASP A 36 3.10 8.83 -0.78
N LEU A 37 1.83 8.88 -1.18
CA LEU A 37 1.43 9.27 -2.53
C LEU A 37 0.65 10.57 -2.50
N ARG A 38 0.87 11.39 -3.52
CA ARG A 38 0.00 12.50 -3.88
C ARG A 38 -0.89 12.06 -5.02
N VAL A 39 -2.19 12.05 -4.78
CA VAL A 39 -3.19 11.68 -5.79
C VAL A 39 -3.97 12.92 -6.19
N SER A 40 -4.03 13.22 -7.48
CA SER A 40 -4.68 14.43 -8.01
C SER A 40 -5.72 14.10 -9.07
N TYR A 41 -6.89 14.74 -8.97
CA TYR A 41 -7.94 14.68 -9.98
C TYR A 41 -7.85 15.85 -10.96
N VAL A 42 -7.92 15.54 -12.25
CA VAL A 42 -7.79 16.49 -13.37
C VAL A 42 -9.14 16.68 -14.06
N ALA A 43 -9.59 17.92 -14.22
CA ALA A 43 -10.80 18.24 -14.98
C ALA A 43 -10.58 18.16 -16.50
N ASP A 44 -11.68 18.26 -17.27
CA ASP A 44 -11.66 18.26 -18.75
C ASP A 44 -10.75 19.32 -19.36
N ASN A 45 -10.58 20.45 -18.66
CA ASN A 45 -9.72 21.55 -19.08
C ASN A 45 -8.23 21.33 -18.74
N GLY A 46 -7.86 20.15 -18.23
CA GLY A 46 -6.48 19.79 -17.88
C GLY A 46 -6.01 20.35 -16.52
N ASN A 47 -6.84 21.09 -15.81
CA ASN A 47 -6.47 21.65 -14.51
C ASN A 47 -6.68 20.65 -13.38
N ILE A 48 -5.75 20.62 -12.42
CA ILE A 48 -5.93 19.88 -11.17
C ILE A 48 -6.99 20.60 -10.33
N VAL A 49 -8.07 19.88 -10.00
CA VAL A 49 -9.19 20.43 -9.21
C VAL A 49 -9.04 20.08 -7.74
N LYS A 50 -8.50 18.89 -7.44
CA LYS A 50 -8.35 18.39 -6.08
C LYS A 50 -7.18 17.44 -5.97
N THR A 51 -6.52 17.49 -4.82
CA THR A 51 -5.38 16.65 -4.48
C THR A 51 -5.56 16.08 -3.08
N TRP A 52 -5.08 14.86 -2.88
CA TRP A 52 -5.11 14.13 -1.62
C TRP A 52 -3.74 13.55 -1.30
N THR A 53 -3.49 13.38 -0.02
CA THR A 53 -2.34 12.64 0.49
C THR A 53 -2.79 11.25 0.92
N VAL A 54 -2.14 10.22 0.38
CA VAL A 54 -2.39 8.82 0.71
C VAL A 54 -1.15 8.27 1.40
N ARG A 55 -1.30 7.82 2.64
CA ARG A 55 -0.23 7.17 3.40
C ARG A 55 -0.04 5.73 2.94
N ASP A 56 1.17 5.22 3.11
CA ASP A 56 1.52 3.81 2.93
C ASP A 56 1.31 3.27 1.50
N GLY A 57 1.17 4.15 0.49
CA GLY A 57 1.13 3.75 -0.91
C GLY A 57 -0.16 3.06 -1.39
N LYS A 58 -1.20 3.01 -0.57
CA LYS A 58 -2.36 2.15 -0.83
C LYS A 58 -3.42 2.81 -1.71
N VAL A 59 -3.22 2.69 -3.02
CA VAL A 59 -4.22 3.01 -4.05
C VAL A 59 -4.58 1.75 -4.83
N THR A 60 -5.85 1.36 -4.81
CA THR A 60 -6.33 0.14 -5.47
C THR A 60 -7.22 0.48 -6.67
N SER A 61 -7.27 -0.41 -7.64
CA SER A 61 -8.17 -0.32 -8.79
C SER A 61 -8.58 -1.71 -9.24
N GLU A 62 -9.70 -1.80 -9.96
CA GLU A 62 -9.96 -2.95 -10.81
C GLU A 62 -8.87 -3.03 -11.89
N LYS A 63 -8.58 -4.26 -12.34
CA LYS A 63 -7.57 -4.54 -13.36
C LYS A 63 -8.22 -5.24 -14.55
N ASP A 64 -7.88 -4.81 -15.77
CA ASP A 64 -8.26 -5.53 -16.97
C ASP A 64 -7.43 -6.82 -17.14
N SER A 65 -7.70 -7.57 -18.20
CA SER A 65 -6.97 -8.80 -18.55
C SER A 65 -5.47 -8.57 -18.83
N SER A 66 -5.05 -7.33 -19.08
CA SER A 66 -3.66 -6.95 -19.31
C SER A 66 -2.98 -6.38 -18.06
N GLY A 67 -3.69 -6.31 -16.92
CA GLY A 67 -3.18 -5.78 -15.66
C GLY A 67 -3.24 -4.25 -15.55
N ASN A 68 -3.88 -3.54 -16.48
CA ASN A 68 -4.02 -2.09 -16.41
C ASN A 68 -5.14 -1.71 -15.45
N ALA A 69 -4.98 -0.58 -14.77
CA ALA A 69 -6.05 -0.01 -13.94
C ALA A 69 -7.23 0.44 -14.83
N VAL A 70 -8.45 0.05 -14.47
CA VAL A 70 -9.68 0.46 -15.16
C VAL A 70 -10.74 0.96 -14.18
N GLY A 71 -11.68 1.76 -14.69
CA GLY A 71 -12.78 2.32 -13.90
C GLY A 71 -12.28 3.39 -12.93
N TYR A 72 -12.12 3.01 -11.67
CA TYR A 72 -11.83 3.93 -10.57
C TYR A 72 -10.62 3.48 -9.74
N TYR A 73 -9.92 4.48 -9.21
CA TYR A 73 -9.05 4.30 -8.06
C TYR A 73 -9.84 4.47 -6.76
N TYR A 74 -9.50 3.65 -5.78
CA TYR A 74 -10.06 3.66 -4.43
C TYR A 74 -8.91 3.77 -3.43
N PHE A 75 -9.01 4.71 -2.50
CA PHE A 75 -7.99 4.92 -1.47
C PHE A 75 -8.55 5.65 -0.25
N TRP A 76 -7.79 5.56 0.85
CA TRP A 76 -8.06 6.33 2.05
C TRP A 76 -7.16 7.57 2.06
N SER A 77 -7.77 8.75 1.97
CA SER A 77 -7.07 10.03 2.10
C SER A 77 -6.98 10.45 3.57
N ASN A 78 -5.87 11.10 3.93
CA ASN A 78 -5.74 11.70 5.26
C ASN A 78 -6.73 12.83 5.49
N GLU A 79 -7.10 13.57 4.45
CA GLU A 79 -7.89 14.78 4.55
C GLU A 79 -9.40 14.51 4.59
N THR A 80 -9.86 13.54 3.80
CA THR A 80 -11.31 13.35 3.55
C THR A 80 -11.80 11.92 3.79
N GLY A 81 -10.93 11.01 4.22
CA GLY A 81 -11.27 9.59 4.36
C GLY A 81 -11.35 8.89 3.01
N TYR A 82 -12.30 7.97 2.84
CA TYR A 82 -12.46 7.18 1.62
C TYR A 82 -12.74 8.05 0.39
N VAL A 83 -11.99 7.81 -0.68
CA VAL A 83 -12.11 8.52 -1.96
C VAL A 83 -12.19 7.53 -3.11
N GLN A 84 -13.04 7.85 -4.08
CA GLN A 84 -13.17 7.14 -5.34
C GLN A 84 -13.10 8.15 -6.50
N ILE A 85 -12.15 7.95 -7.43
CA ILE A 85 -11.94 8.85 -8.59
C ILE A 85 -11.62 8.06 -9.87
N PRO A 86 -12.04 8.54 -11.05
CA PRO A 86 -11.86 7.81 -12.30
C PRO A 86 -10.38 7.72 -12.69
N VAL A 87 -9.92 6.52 -13.09
CA VAL A 87 -8.52 6.25 -13.45
C VAL A 87 -8.02 7.19 -14.54
N MET A 88 -8.85 7.42 -15.57
CA MET A 88 -8.52 8.25 -16.74
C MET A 88 -8.20 9.73 -16.41
N ARG A 89 -8.55 10.20 -15.21
CA ARG A 89 -8.36 11.60 -14.79
C ARG A 89 -7.54 11.73 -13.51
N THR A 90 -6.76 10.71 -13.22
CA THR A 90 -5.99 10.65 -11.98
C THR A 90 -4.50 10.66 -12.27
N ILE A 91 -3.80 11.56 -11.58
CA ILE A 91 -2.34 11.57 -11.52
C ILE A 91 -1.94 11.03 -10.15
N ILE A 92 -1.03 10.06 -10.10
CA ILE A 92 -0.47 9.50 -8.87
C ILE A 92 1.03 9.73 -8.89
N GLU A 93 1.53 10.40 -7.87
CA GLU A 93 2.94 10.72 -7.71
C GLU A 93 3.43 10.26 -6.35
N GLU A 94 4.66 9.72 -6.30
CA GLU A 94 5.34 9.48 -5.03
C GLU A 94 5.80 10.80 -4.42
N ILE A 95 5.51 11.00 -3.14
CA ILE A 95 6.04 12.14 -2.38
C ILE A 95 7.47 11.77 -1.99
N LYS A 96 8.45 12.35 -2.68
CA LYS A 96 9.86 12.22 -2.29
C LYS A 96 10.06 12.83 -0.89
N GLN A 97 10.59 12.02 0.02
CA GLN A 97 11.18 12.48 1.28
C GLN A 97 12.58 13.03 1.06
#